data_AF-A0A1A8RBV5-F1
#
_entry.id   AF-A0A1A8RBV5-F1
#
_cell.length_a   1.000
_cell.length_b   1.000
_cell.length_c   1.000
_cell.angle_alpha   90.00
_cell.angle_beta   90.00
_cell.angle_gamma   90.00
#
_symmetry.space_group_name_H-M   'P 1'
#
loop_
_entity.id
_entity.type
_entity.pdbx_description
1 polymer ?
#
loop_
_entity_poly.entity_id
_entity_poly.type
_entity_poly.pdbx_seq_one_letter_code
_entity_poly.pdbx_strand_id
1 'polypeptide(L)'
;VGGVVQEYDELAVLDEIQQELMSHEISIIKEYERNLQLEQQYLSSLVEDMEHMHVICPICHTNNLSINSCFVSCPCGLHISTKRSVTPDVLQHLLESRVSEHREKCLQSPVFSIAPGAECSPSLFISCK
;
A
#
# COMPACT_ATOMS: atom_id res chain seq x y z
N VAL A 1 45.88 14.56 56.90
CA VAL A 1 44.59 15.14 56.45
C VAL A 1 44.50 15.27 54.92
N GLY A 2 45.61 15.43 54.17
CA GLY A 2 45.58 15.57 52.70
C GLY A 2 45.18 14.33 51.89
N GLY A 3 45.45 13.10 52.35
CA GLY A 3 45.16 11.89 51.57
C GLY A 3 43.66 11.58 51.39
N VAL A 4 42.84 11.95 52.38
CA VAL A 4 41.39 11.69 52.33
C VAL A 4 40.69 12.62 51.33
N VAL A 5 41.19 13.83 51.10
CA VAL A 5 40.54 14.79 50.17
C VAL A 5 40.77 14.39 48.70
N GLN A 6 41.91 13.78 48.40
CA GLN A 6 42.28 13.32 47.05
C GLN A 6 41.47 12.10 46.61
N GLU A 7 41.17 11.18 47.53
CA GLU A 7 40.30 10.02 47.29
C GLU A 7 38.85 10.41 46.94
N TYR A 8 38.33 11.49 47.54
CA TYR A 8 36.97 11.98 47.25
C TYR A 8 36.88 12.66 45.88
N ASP A 9 37.97 13.29 45.42
CA ASP A 9 38.07 13.90 44.09
C ASP A 9 38.10 12.84 42.99
N GLU A 10 38.87 11.77 43.18
CA GLU A 10 38.91 10.62 42.25
C GLU A 10 37.55 9.91 42.15
N LEU A 11 36.83 9.76 43.28
CA LEU A 11 35.49 9.19 43.30
C LEU A 11 34.47 10.06 42.55
N ALA A 12 34.58 11.39 42.63
CA ALA A 12 33.69 12.31 41.91
C ALA A 12 33.86 12.21 40.39
N VAL A 13 35.10 12.09 39.92
CA VAL A 13 35.41 11.89 38.49
C VAL A 13 34.85 10.57 37.98
N LEU A 14 34.93 9.50 38.76
CA LEU A 14 34.36 8.19 38.38
C LEU A 14 32.83 8.23 38.29
N ASP A 15 32.16 8.96 39.19
CA ASP A 15 30.70 9.13 39.14
C ASP A 15 30.27 9.93 37.91
N GLU A 16 31.01 10.99 37.56
CA GLU A 16 30.73 11.80 36.36
C GLU A 16 30.89 10.96 35.08
N ILE A 17 31.95 10.13 34.99
CA ILE A 17 32.15 9.19 33.86
C ILE A 17 31.01 8.17 33.80
N GLN A 18 30.57 7.62 34.94
CA GLN A 18 29.44 6.68 34.96
C GLN A 18 28.15 7.34 34.48
N GLN A 19 27.87 8.57 34.91
CA GLN A 19 26.69 9.31 34.46
C GLN A 19 26.73 9.59 32.95
N GLU A 20 27.89 9.97 32.40
CA GLU A 20 28.06 10.18 30.97
C GLU A 20 27.84 8.88 30.17
N LEU A 21 28.42 7.77 30.62
CA LEU A 21 28.24 6.46 29.99
C LEU A 21 26.77 6.02 29.99
N MET A 22 26.08 6.15 31.13
CA MET A 22 24.65 5.84 31.22
C MET A 22 23.82 6.74 30.30
N SER A 23 24.14 8.03 30.23
CA SER A 23 23.47 8.98 29.32
C SER A 23 23.64 8.56 27.86
N HIS A 24 24.85 8.15 27.48
CA HIS A 24 25.16 7.65 26.15
C HIS A 24 24.39 6.36 25.81
N GLU A 25 24.37 5.38 26.71
CA GLU A 25 23.62 4.14 26.51
C GLU A 25 22.13 4.40 26.30
N ILE A 26 21.54 5.29 27.12
CA ILE A 26 20.15 5.71 26.97
C ILE A 26 19.90 6.41 25.64
N SER A 27 20.82 7.27 25.20
CA SER A 27 20.71 7.96 23.91
C SER A 27 20.72 6.99 22.74
N ILE A 28 21.61 5.99 22.77
CA ILE A 28 21.70 4.94 21.74
C ILE A 28 20.39 4.16 21.65
N ILE A 29 19.83 3.75 22.80
CA ILE A 29 18.56 3.02 22.85
C ILE A 29 17.42 3.88 22.27
N LYS A 30 17.33 5.16 22.67
CA LYS A 30 16.30 6.08 22.16
C LYS A 30 16.39 6.30 20.65
N GLU A 31 17.60 6.41 20.12
CA GLU A 31 17.81 6.55 18.68
C GLU A 31 17.36 5.28 17.94
N TYR A 32 17.70 4.10 18.47
CA TYR A 32 17.27 2.83 17.91
C TYR A 32 15.74 2.68 17.92
N GLU A 33 15.09 2.98 19.04
CA GLU A 33 13.63 2.95 19.15
C GLU A 33 12.95 3.92 18.18
N ARG A 34 13.52 5.11 18.00
CA ARG A 34 13.05 6.09 17.03
C ARG A 34 13.16 5.56 15.60
N ASN A 35 14.28 4.94 15.24
CA ASN A 35 14.45 4.34 13.91
C ASN A 35 13.46 3.22 13.68
N LEU A 36 13.26 2.34 14.67
CA LEU A 36 12.27 1.26 14.60
C LEU A 36 10.85 1.80 14.39
N GLN A 37 10.49 2.89 15.08
CA GLN A 37 9.19 3.53 14.91
C GLN A 37 9.02 4.10 13.49
N LEU A 38 10.07 4.69 12.91
CA LEU A 38 10.04 5.21 11.53
C LEU A 38 9.89 4.08 10.52
N GLU A 39 10.61 2.97 10.69
CA GLU A 39 10.47 1.79 9.82
C GLU A 39 9.06 1.22 9.90
N GLN A 40 8.50 1.10 11.10
CA GLN A 40 7.14 0.65 11.31
C GLN A 40 6.12 1.58 10.64
N GLN A 41 6.29 2.90 10.76
CA GLN A 41 5.42 3.89 10.11
C GLN A 41 5.49 3.79 8.59
N TYR A 42 6.69 3.61 8.01
CA TYR A 42 6.86 3.41 6.58
C TYR A 42 6.17 2.13 6.09
N LEU A 43 6.34 1.02 6.80
CA LEU A 43 5.65 -0.23 6.46
C LEU A 43 4.13 -0.08 6.59
N SER A 44 3.64 0.56 7.64
CA SER A 44 2.21 0.83 7.82
C SER A 44 1.63 1.67 6.68
N SER A 45 2.32 2.73 6.23
CA SER A 45 1.82 3.54 5.11
C SER A 45 1.77 2.75 3.80
N LEU A 46 2.76 1.89 3.55
CA LEU A 46 2.73 1.01 2.38
C LEU A 46 1.58 0.00 2.42
N VAL A 47 1.26 -0.53 3.61
CA VAL A 47 0.15 -1.48 3.79
C VAL A 47 -1.20 -0.79 3.66
N GLU A 48 -1.36 0.42 4.19
CA GLU A 48 -2.59 1.22 4.02
C GLU A 48 -2.90 1.47 2.53
N ASP A 49 -1.87 1.71 1.70
CA ASP A 49 -2.04 1.83 0.24
C ASP A 49 -2.41 0.49 -0.45
N MET A 50 -2.09 -0.65 0.16
CA MET A 50 -2.37 -1.99 -0.36
C MET A 50 -3.68 -2.60 0.15
N GLU A 51 -4.19 -2.18 1.31
CA GLU A 51 -5.48 -2.63 1.86
C GLU A 51 -6.68 -2.22 1.00
N HIS A 52 -6.43 -1.39 -0.02
CA HIS A 52 -7.38 -1.11 -1.07
C HIS A 52 -6.81 -1.58 -2.41
N MET A 53 -7.02 -2.86 -2.74
CA MET A 53 -6.86 -3.39 -4.10
C MET A 53 -7.76 -2.60 -5.05
N HIS A 54 -7.19 -1.54 -5.62
CA HIS A 54 -7.90 -0.60 -6.47
C HIS A 54 -7.75 -1.02 -7.93
N VAL A 55 -8.85 -1.54 -8.50
CA VAL A 55 -8.88 -1.86 -9.93
C VAL A 55 -9.08 -0.57 -10.72
N ILE A 56 -8.07 -0.15 -11.49
CA ILE A 56 -8.17 1.02 -12.37
C ILE A 56 -9.23 0.75 -13.45
N CYS A 57 -10.09 1.74 -13.71
CA CYS A 57 -11.14 1.62 -14.72
C CYS A 57 -10.54 1.45 -16.12
N PRO A 58 -10.84 0.34 -16.83
CA PRO A 58 -10.27 0.06 -18.14
C PRO A 58 -10.84 0.94 -19.27
N ILE A 59 -11.88 1.73 -18.99
CA ILE A 59 -12.46 2.68 -19.95
C ILE A 59 -11.69 4.01 -19.90
N CYS A 60 -11.62 4.66 -18.73
CA CYS A 60 -11.00 5.98 -18.60
C CYS A 60 -9.52 5.95 -18.23
N HIS A 61 -8.99 4.84 -17.72
CA HIS A 61 -7.61 4.69 -17.28
C HIS A 61 -7.17 5.72 -16.22
N THR A 62 -8.12 6.37 -15.54
CA THR A 62 -7.86 7.47 -14.58
C THR A 62 -8.44 7.20 -13.21
N ASN A 63 -9.66 6.65 -13.14
CA ASN A 63 -10.39 6.47 -11.87
C ASN A 63 -10.38 4.99 -11.46
N ASN A 64 -10.40 4.72 -10.16
CA ASN A 64 -10.61 3.39 -9.63
C ASN A 64 -12.09 2.96 -9.75
N LEU A 65 -12.31 1.67 -9.97
CA LEU A 65 -13.65 1.07 -9.99
C LEU A 65 -14.20 1.01 -8.56
N SER A 66 -15.44 1.46 -8.39
CA SER A 66 -16.24 1.19 -7.20
C SER A 66 -16.91 -0.17 -7.37
N ILE A 67 -16.40 -1.18 -6.66
CA ILE A 67 -16.85 -2.56 -6.73
C ILE A 67 -17.69 -2.87 -5.49
N ASN A 68 -18.94 -3.22 -5.72
CA ASN A 68 -19.87 -3.73 -4.70
C ASN A 68 -20.30 -5.14 -5.10
N SER A 69 -20.80 -5.94 -4.15
CA SER A 69 -21.29 -7.31 -4.35
C SER A 69 -22.29 -7.47 -5.50
N CYS A 70 -22.94 -6.40 -5.96
CA CYS A 70 -23.96 -6.48 -7.01
C CYS A 70 -23.67 -5.60 -8.24
N PHE A 71 -22.65 -4.74 -8.19
CA PHE A 71 -22.35 -3.85 -9.30
C PHE A 71 -20.90 -3.33 -9.27
N VAL A 72 -20.42 -2.96 -10.46
CA VAL A 72 -19.13 -2.31 -10.69
C VAL A 72 -19.41 -0.99 -11.37
N SER A 73 -18.87 0.11 -10.85
CA SER A 73 -19.12 1.44 -11.41
C SER A 73 -17.87 2.35 -11.42
N CYS A 74 -17.90 3.37 -12.28
CA CYS A 74 -16.87 4.40 -12.38
C CYS A 74 -17.51 5.75 -12.71
N PRO A 75 -16.97 6.88 -12.18
CA PRO A 75 -17.42 8.23 -12.55
C PRO A 75 -17.36 8.56 -14.05
N CYS A 76 -16.63 7.79 -14.85
CA CYS A 76 -16.62 7.95 -16.31
C CYS A 76 -17.90 7.44 -17.01
N GLY A 77 -18.86 6.89 -16.26
CA GLY A 77 -20.12 6.36 -16.79
C GLY A 77 -20.15 4.83 -16.97
N LEU A 78 -19.08 4.11 -16.60
CA LEU A 78 -19.13 2.65 -16.53
C LEU A 78 -20.04 2.24 -15.38
N HIS A 79 -21.06 1.44 -15.65
CA HIS A 79 -21.92 0.85 -14.62
C HIS A 79 -22.39 -0.52 -15.10
N ILE A 80 -21.95 -1.58 -14.43
CA ILE A 80 -22.25 -2.97 -14.77
C ILE A 80 -22.87 -3.62 -13.55
N SER A 81 -24.05 -4.22 -13.70
CA SER A 81 -24.63 -5.05 -12.64
C SER A 81 -24.10 -6.48 -12.76
N THR A 82 -23.56 -6.99 -11.66
CA THR A 82 -23.07 -8.36 -11.58
C THR A 82 -24.17 -9.25 -10.99
N LYS A 83 -24.57 -10.30 -11.72
CA LYS A 83 -25.58 -11.26 -11.24
C LYS A 83 -25.10 -12.10 -10.03
N ARG A 84 -23.81 -12.03 -9.71
CA ARG A 84 -23.14 -12.72 -8.60
C ARG A 84 -22.20 -11.75 -7.90
N SER A 85 -21.87 -12.02 -6.63
CA SER A 85 -20.83 -11.29 -5.91
C SER A 85 -19.48 -11.46 -6.60
N VAL A 86 -18.92 -10.32 -7.02
CA VAL A 86 -17.58 -10.23 -7.60
C VAL A 86 -16.72 -9.46 -6.61
N THR A 87 -15.60 -10.06 -6.19
CA THR A 87 -14.60 -9.36 -5.37
C THR A 87 -13.65 -8.58 -6.29
N PRO A 88 -12.98 -7.53 -5.77
CA PRO A 88 -11.97 -6.79 -6.53
C PRO A 88 -10.90 -7.69 -7.14
N ASP A 89 -10.39 -8.67 -6.39
CA ASP A 89 -9.34 -9.60 -6.85
C ASP A 89 -9.81 -10.45 -8.03
N VAL A 90 -11.04 -10.96 -7.98
CA VAL A 90 -11.62 -11.76 -9.07
C VAL A 90 -11.79 -10.90 -10.31
N LEU A 91 -12.28 -9.67 -10.16
CA LEU A 91 -12.43 -8.76 -11.30
C LEU A 91 -11.07 -8.41 -11.92
N GLN A 92 -10.07 -8.11 -11.09
CA GLN A 92 -8.72 -7.79 -11.53
C GLN A 92 -8.11 -8.95 -12.32
N HIS A 93 -8.12 -10.16 -11.74
CA HIS A 93 -7.60 -11.35 -12.40
C HIS A 93 -8.32 -11.64 -13.73
N LEU A 94 -9.64 -11.43 -13.80
CA LEU A 94 -10.39 -11.58 -15.05
C LEU A 94 -9.96 -10.57 -16.12
N LEU A 95 -9.77 -9.30 -15.74
CA LEU A 95 -9.30 -8.27 -16.67
C LEU A 95 -7.89 -8.57 -17.16
N GLU A 96 -6.97 -8.88 -16.26
CA GLU A 96 -5.57 -9.21 -16.58
C GLU A 96 -5.46 -10.45 -17.47
N SER A 97 -6.23 -11.50 -17.17
CA SER A 97 -6.29 -12.71 -17.99
C SER A 97 -6.77 -12.41 -19.40
N ARG A 98 -7.84 -11.61 -19.58
CA ARG A 98 -8.37 -11.27 -20.90
C ARG A 98 -7.45 -10.35 -21.70
N VAL A 99 -6.80 -9.40 -21.04
CA VAL A 99 -5.77 -8.55 -21.67
C VAL A 99 -4.56 -9.39 -22.10
N SER A 100 -4.15 -10.35 -21.28
CA SER A 100 -3.04 -11.25 -21.60
C SER A 100 -3.38 -12.15 -22.79
N GLU A 101 -4.56 -12.76 -22.80
CA GLU A 101 -5.05 -13.57 -23.92
C GLU A 101 -5.12 -12.76 -25.23
N HIS A 102 -5.54 -11.49 -25.16
CA HIS A 102 -5.52 -10.60 -26.30
C HIS A 102 -4.09 -10.34 -26.80
N ARG A 103 -3.16 -10.10 -25.88
CA ARG A 103 -1.76 -9.76 -26.19
C ARG A 103 -0.99 -10.91 -26.85
N GLU A 104 -1.39 -12.16 -26.62
CA GLU A 104 -0.85 -13.32 -27.32
C GLU A 104 -1.15 -13.29 -28.84
N LYS A 105 -2.27 -12.68 -29.23
CA LYS A 105 -2.78 -12.67 -30.62
C LYS A 105 -2.63 -11.31 -31.30
N CYS A 106 -2.43 -10.24 -30.52
CA CYS A 106 -2.40 -8.85 -30.99
C CYS A 106 -1.33 -8.04 -30.25
N LEU A 107 -0.54 -7.25 -30.97
CA LEU A 107 0.48 -6.36 -30.39
C LEU A 107 -0.06 -4.99 -29.98
N GLN A 108 -1.32 -4.69 -30.32
CA GLN A 108 -1.96 -3.41 -29.97
C GLN A 108 -2.54 -3.46 -28.56
N SER A 109 -2.65 -2.29 -27.93
CA SER A 109 -3.39 -2.18 -26.67
C SER A 109 -4.87 -2.49 -26.92
N PRO A 110 -5.49 -3.34 -26.10
CA PRO A 110 -6.91 -3.60 -26.21
C PRO A 110 -7.73 -2.33 -25.93
N VAL A 111 -8.87 -2.22 -26.59
CA VAL A 111 -9.86 -1.17 -26.36
C VAL A 111 -11.03 -1.77 -25.59
N PHE A 112 -11.42 -1.11 -24.50
CA PHE A 112 -12.59 -1.49 -23.74
C PHE A 112 -13.80 -0.66 -24.14
N SER A 113 -14.95 -1.32 -24.26
CA SER A 113 -16.22 -0.66 -24.59
C SER A 113 -17.38 -1.28 -23.84
N ILE A 114 -18.48 -0.54 -23.72
CA ILE A 114 -19.70 -0.98 -23.06
C ILE A 114 -20.77 -1.07 -24.13
N ALA A 115 -21.45 -2.22 -24.22
CA ALA A 115 -22.65 -2.34 -25.04
C ALA A 115 -23.83 -2.85 -24.21
N PRO A 116 -25.07 -2.47 -24.55
CA PRO A 116 -26.26 -3.05 -23.93
C PRO A 116 -26.23 -4.57 -24.12
N GLY A 117 -26.29 -5.33 -23.02
CA GLY A 117 -26.37 -6.79 -23.10
C GLY A 117 -27.76 -7.24 -23.57
N ALA A 118 -27.84 -8.48 -24.06
CA ALA A 118 -29.09 -9.11 -24.54
C ALA A 118 -30.23 -9.11 -23.49
N GLU A 119 -29.90 -8.93 -22.21
CA GLU A 119 -30.79 -9.05 -21.04
C GLU A 119 -30.95 -7.73 -20.25
N CYS A 120 -30.80 -6.56 -20.91
CA CYS A 120 -30.85 -5.20 -20.33
C CYS A 120 -29.65 -4.74 -19.46
N SER A 121 -28.77 -5.63 -18.99
CA SER A 121 -27.55 -5.22 -18.25
C SER A 121 -26.39 -4.91 -19.21
N PRO A 122 -25.78 -3.71 -19.16
CA PRO A 122 -24.61 -3.39 -19.98
C PRO A 122 -23.44 -4.34 -19.69
N SER A 123 -22.75 -4.78 -20.74
CA SER A 123 -21.61 -5.71 -20.66
C SER A 123 -20.32 -5.01 -21.11
N LEU A 124 -19.20 -5.37 -20.47
CA LEU A 124 -17.87 -4.89 -20.84
C LEU A 124 -17.28 -5.78 -21.92
N PHE A 125 -16.83 -5.17 -23.01
CA PHE A 125 -16.20 -5.84 -24.14
C PHE A 125 -14.75 -5.38 -24.28
N ILE A 126 -13.92 -6.29 -24.77
CA ILE A 126 -12.53 -6.06 -25.14
C ILE A 126 -12.40 -6.28 -26.66
N SER A 127 -11.82 -5.32 -27.37
CA SER A 127 -11.64 -5.40 -28.82
C SER A 127 -10.24 -4.93 -29.23
N CYS A 128 -9.79 -5.34 -30.42
CA CYS A 128 -8.68 -4.66 -31.08
C CYS A 128 -9.14 -3.28 -31.56
N LYS A 129 -8.21 -2.33 -31.65
CA LYS A 129 -8.45 -1.05 -32.30
C LYS A 129 -8.39 -1.19 -33.83
#